data_AF-A0A434F0T8-F1
#
_entry.id   AF-A0A434F0T8-F1
#
_cell.length_a   1.000
_cell.length_b   1.000
_cell.length_c   1.000
_cell.angle_alpha   90.00
_cell.angle_beta   90.00
_cell.angle_gamma   90.00
#
_symmetry.space_group_name_H-M   'P 1'
#
loop_
_entity.id
_entity.type
_entity.pdbx_description
1 polymer ?
#
loop_
_entity_poly.entity_id
_entity_poly.type
_entity_poly.pdbx_seq_one_letter_code
_entity_poly.pdbx_strand_id
1 'polypeptide(L)'
;VSQEAFGSRLLSKQTEFHGIEICRGSGNFKGYDFGDRLAILQKLLGIIACEDVCRIRVKINPENITHSSDAPDEIAFMYFIEQADSLFKEKGSLGMVFGDYDDAAIGKSVASLSQFRKGGTRWARGKEIGNIIDTVHFAKSHHSRMIQLADVLLYCLQFHHQSNKVPWRKAVDDAIVASGVLTCQRTREWPIEKFWYR
;
A
#
# COMPACT_ATOMS: atom_id res chain seq x y z
N VAL A 1 -10.87 17.14 -1.31
CA VAL A 1 -10.08 16.72 -2.50
C VAL A 1 -10.98 16.24 -3.63
N SER A 2 -11.80 15.18 -3.49
CA SER A 2 -12.64 14.66 -4.60
C SER A 2 -13.58 15.69 -5.25
N GLN A 3 -14.31 16.47 -4.46
CA GLN A 3 -15.17 17.54 -4.99
C GLN A 3 -14.42 18.55 -5.86
N GLU A 4 -13.19 18.85 -5.48
CA GLU A 4 -12.34 19.81 -6.20
C GLU A 4 -11.74 19.17 -7.45
N ALA A 5 -11.24 17.94 -7.33
CA ALA A 5 -10.61 17.21 -8.43
C ALA A 5 -11.60 16.77 -9.51
N PHE A 6 -12.87 16.47 -9.17
CA PHE A 6 -13.81 15.84 -10.10
C PHE A 6 -15.19 16.51 -10.15
N GLY A 7 -15.42 17.58 -9.37
CA GLY A 7 -16.75 18.17 -9.23
C GLY A 7 -17.76 17.28 -8.47
N SER A 8 -17.32 16.15 -7.90
CA SER A 8 -18.18 15.20 -7.21
C SER A 8 -17.45 14.46 -6.09
N ARG A 9 -18.18 14.14 -5.02
CA ARG A 9 -17.72 13.27 -3.92
C ARG A 9 -18.19 11.83 -4.05
N LEU A 10 -19.08 11.54 -5.00
CA LEU A 10 -19.60 10.20 -5.21
C LEU A 10 -18.46 9.23 -5.48
N LEU A 11 -18.67 7.97 -5.09
CA LEU A 11 -17.72 6.90 -5.32
C LEU A 11 -18.10 6.21 -6.63
N SER A 12 -17.32 6.50 -7.67
CA SER A 12 -17.50 5.94 -9.01
C SER A 12 -16.16 5.84 -9.73
N LYS A 13 -16.13 5.09 -10.84
CA LYS A 13 -14.93 4.96 -11.68
C LYS A 13 -14.43 6.32 -12.19
N GLN A 14 -15.33 7.27 -12.42
CA GLN A 14 -15.02 8.61 -12.96
C GLN A 14 -14.44 9.56 -11.91
N THR A 15 -14.46 9.16 -10.63
CA THR A 15 -14.01 9.99 -9.51
C THR A 15 -12.93 9.28 -8.72
N GLU A 16 -12.26 8.31 -9.33
CA GLU A 16 -11.26 7.46 -8.70
C GLU A 16 -9.87 8.11 -8.78
N PHE A 17 -9.12 8.05 -7.68
CA PHE A 17 -7.72 8.46 -7.65
C PHE A 17 -6.82 7.25 -7.90
N HIS A 18 -5.89 7.41 -8.84
CA HIS A 18 -4.80 6.47 -9.11
C HIS A 18 -3.47 7.25 -9.13
N GLY A 19 -2.49 6.82 -8.33
CA GLY A 19 -1.22 7.55 -8.18
C GLY A 19 -0.49 7.75 -9.51
N ILE A 20 -0.50 6.72 -10.36
CA ILE A 20 0.09 6.76 -11.70
C ILE A 20 -0.61 7.77 -12.61
N GLU A 21 -1.95 7.83 -12.56
CA GLU A 21 -2.75 8.70 -13.40
C GLU A 21 -2.56 10.16 -13.03
N ILE A 22 -2.53 10.47 -11.73
CA ILE A 22 -2.24 11.81 -11.22
C ILE A 22 -0.86 12.26 -11.68
N CYS A 23 0.17 11.43 -11.51
CA CYS A 23 1.55 11.81 -11.84
C CYS A 23 1.76 11.94 -13.35
N ARG A 24 1.16 11.07 -14.17
CA ARG A 24 1.35 11.04 -15.63
C ARG A 24 0.32 11.86 -16.43
N GLY A 25 -0.77 12.30 -15.81
CA GLY A 25 -1.84 13.03 -16.50
C GLY A 25 -2.64 12.13 -17.44
N SER A 26 -2.98 10.93 -16.99
CA SER A 26 -3.76 9.94 -17.74
C SER A 26 -5.07 9.61 -17.01
N GLY A 27 -5.90 8.74 -17.60
CA GLY A 27 -7.17 8.29 -17.01
C GLY A 27 -8.07 9.45 -16.59
N ASN A 28 -8.49 9.47 -15.32
CA ASN A 28 -9.36 10.53 -14.77
C ASN A 28 -8.68 11.92 -14.72
N PHE A 29 -7.35 11.97 -14.89
CA PHE A 29 -6.54 13.19 -14.90
C PHE A 29 -6.07 13.59 -16.31
N LYS A 30 -6.61 12.94 -17.35
CA LYS A 30 -6.30 13.30 -18.74
C LYS A 30 -6.78 14.73 -19.03
N GLY A 31 -5.87 15.55 -19.56
CA GLY A 31 -6.16 16.95 -19.91
C GLY A 31 -6.01 17.95 -18.78
N TYR A 32 -5.71 17.50 -17.55
CA TYR A 32 -5.40 18.40 -16.44
C TYR A 32 -3.98 18.98 -16.60
N ASP A 33 -3.83 20.26 -16.26
CA ASP A 33 -2.51 20.87 -16.18
C ASP A 33 -1.64 20.17 -15.12
N PHE A 34 -0.32 20.21 -15.30
CA PHE A 34 0.61 19.62 -14.35
C PHE A 34 0.50 20.24 -12.95
N GLY A 35 0.35 21.56 -12.86
CA GLY A 35 0.23 22.27 -11.58
C GLY A 35 -0.99 21.81 -10.78
N ASP A 36 -2.14 21.67 -11.45
CA ASP A 36 -3.38 21.20 -10.83
C ASP A 36 -3.24 19.75 -10.33
N ARG A 37 -2.65 18.87 -11.14
CA ARG A 37 -2.39 17.48 -10.74
C ARG A 37 -1.44 17.40 -9.55
N LEU A 38 -0.38 18.21 -9.54
CA LEU A 38 0.57 18.26 -8.44
C LEU A 38 -0.09 18.76 -7.15
N ALA A 39 -0.95 19.78 -7.23
CA ALA A 39 -1.71 20.28 -6.08
C ALA A 39 -2.67 19.22 -5.52
N ILE A 40 -3.33 18.44 -6.39
CA ILE A 40 -4.17 17.31 -5.99
C ILE A 40 -3.33 16.24 -5.29
N LEU A 41 -2.18 15.86 -5.86
CA LEU A 41 -1.26 14.91 -5.25
C LEU A 41 -0.84 15.37 -3.85
N GLN A 42 -0.40 16.61 -3.70
CA GLN A 42 0.02 17.19 -2.42
C GLN A 42 -1.07 17.11 -1.35
N LYS A 43 -2.34 17.37 -1.73
CA LYS A 43 -3.47 17.24 -0.81
C LYS A 43 -3.71 15.80 -0.37
N LEU A 44 -3.60 14.83 -1.29
CA LEU A 44 -3.71 13.40 -0.95
C LEU A 44 -2.56 12.95 -0.05
N LEU A 45 -1.34 13.37 -0.36
CA LEU A 45 -0.16 13.09 0.46
C LEU A 45 -0.31 13.68 1.87
N GLY A 46 -0.86 14.89 1.99
CA GLY A 46 -1.17 15.49 3.29
C GLY A 46 -2.13 14.65 4.14
N ILE A 47 -3.17 14.07 3.51
CA ILE A 47 -4.09 13.14 4.20
C ILE A 47 -3.36 11.85 4.61
N ILE A 48 -2.54 11.29 3.72
CA ILE A 48 -1.78 10.07 3.99
C ILE A 48 -0.77 10.28 5.12
N ALA A 49 -0.21 11.49 5.24
CA ALA A 49 0.77 11.87 6.24
C ALA A 49 0.17 12.18 7.62
N CYS A 50 -1.15 12.35 7.74
CA CYS A 50 -1.81 12.62 9.02
C CYS A 50 -1.42 11.60 10.11
N GLU A 51 -1.34 12.06 11.36
CA GLU A 51 -0.93 11.24 12.51
C GLU A 51 -1.87 10.05 12.76
N ASP A 52 -3.16 10.25 12.50
CA ASP A 52 -4.19 9.20 12.61
C ASP A 52 -4.07 8.11 11.54
N VAL A 53 -3.32 8.36 10.46
CA VAL A 53 -3.10 7.42 9.37
C VAL A 53 -1.78 6.69 9.59
N CYS A 54 -1.87 5.43 9.99
CA CYS A 54 -0.71 4.55 10.08
C CYS A 54 -0.41 3.89 8.73
N ARG A 55 0.86 3.90 8.35
CA ARG A 55 1.36 3.37 7.08
C ARG A 55 2.23 2.15 7.35
N ILE A 56 1.99 1.09 6.59
CA ILE A 56 2.76 -0.14 6.62
C ILE A 56 3.30 -0.39 5.22
N ARG A 57 4.60 -0.62 5.12
CA ARG A 57 5.26 -0.97 3.86
C ARG A 57 5.94 -2.33 3.97
N VAL A 58 5.63 -3.22 3.05
CA VAL A 58 6.36 -4.48 2.86
C VAL A 58 6.95 -4.50 1.47
N LYS A 59 8.24 -4.81 1.37
CA LYS A 59 8.96 -4.99 0.11
C LYS A 59 9.63 -6.35 0.11
N ILE A 60 9.35 -7.14 -0.92
CA ILE A 60 10.05 -8.39 -1.17
C ILE A 60 11.04 -8.18 -2.30
N ASN A 61 12.27 -8.69 -2.15
CA ASN A 61 13.35 -8.65 -3.14
C ASN A 61 13.57 -10.08 -3.70
N PRO A 62 12.82 -10.52 -4.72
CA PRO A 62 12.83 -11.90 -5.18
C PRO A 62 14.21 -12.39 -5.63
N GLU A 63 15.03 -11.50 -6.18
CA GLU A 63 16.40 -11.76 -6.64
C GLU A 63 17.35 -12.22 -5.51
N ASN A 64 16.98 -11.94 -4.26
CA ASN A 64 17.73 -12.32 -3.08
C ASN A 64 17.20 -13.60 -2.42
N ILE A 65 16.05 -14.12 -2.86
CA ILE A 65 15.46 -15.35 -2.34
C ILE A 65 16.24 -16.52 -2.92
N THR A 66 17.06 -17.15 -2.09
CA THR A 66 17.90 -18.29 -2.50
C THR A 66 17.18 -19.62 -2.34
N HIS A 67 16.29 -19.74 -1.34
CA HIS A 67 15.57 -20.97 -1.00
C HIS A 67 14.16 -20.65 -0.46
N SER A 68 13.17 -20.66 -1.33
CA SER A 68 11.75 -20.76 -0.99
C SER A 68 10.96 -21.18 -2.22
N SER A 69 9.95 -22.03 -2.04
CA SER A 69 8.97 -22.36 -3.09
C SER A 69 7.77 -21.42 -3.09
N ASP A 70 7.63 -20.58 -2.06
CA ASP A 70 6.50 -19.67 -1.93
C ASP A 70 6.65 -18.48 -2.89
N ALA A 71 5.53 -18.05 -3.46
CA ALA A 71 5.52 -16.93 -4.39
C ALA A 71 5.80 -15.61 -3.63
N PRO A 72 6.55 -14.65 -4.23
CA PRO A 72 6.93 -13.41 -3.54
C PRO A 72 5.75 -12.58 -3.00
N ASP A 73 4.60 -12.61 -3.66
CA ASP A 73 3.36 -11.97 -3.25
C ASP A 73 2.75 -12.63 -2.00
N GLU A 74 2.81 -13.96 -1.89
CA GLU A 74 2.37 -14.69 -0.70
C GLU A 74 3.25 -14.37 0.52
N ILE A 75 4.57 -14.27 0.31
CA ILE A 75 5.54 -13.85 1.34
C ILE A 75 5.28 -12.39 1.76
N ALA A 76 5.04 -11.50 0.79
CA ALA A 76 4.72 -10.09 1.06
C ALA A 76 3.45 -9.96 1.91
N PHE A 77 2.40 -10.69 1.54
CA PHE A 77 1.12 -10.70 2.25
C PHE A 77 1.29 -11.19 3.69
N MET A 78 2.01 -12.29 3.90
CA MET A 78 2.27 -12.81 5.24
C MET A 78 2.99 -11.79 6.12
N TYR A 79 4.08 -11.17 5.64
CA TYR A 79 4.77 -10.13 6.41
C TYR A 79 3.89 -8.90 6.64
N PHE A 80 3.02 -8.55 5.70
CA PHE A 80 2.08 -7.45 5.87
C PHE A 80 1.11 -7.73 7.02
N ILE A 81 0.53 -8.94 7.06
CA ILE A 81 -0.35 -9.38 8.15
C ILE A 81 0.38 -9.35 9.50
N GLU A 82 1.64 -9.81 9.56
CA GLU A 82 2.43 -9.72 10.80
C GLU A 82 2.67 -8.28 11.28
N GLN A 83 2.95 -7.36 10.34
CA GLN A 83 3.14 -5.94 10.68
C GLN A 83 1.83 -5.29 11.14
N ALA A 84 0.72 -5.59 10.46
CA ALA A 84 -0.60 -5.08 10.81
C ALA A 84 -1.06 -5.59 12.17
N ASP A 85 -0.95 -6.89 12.44
CA ASP A 85 -1.29 -7.49 13.73
C ASP A 85 -0.46 -6.89 14.87
N SER A 86 0.86 -6.75 14.66
CA SER A 86 1.76 -6.13 15.64
C SER A 86 1.40 -4.66 15.92
N LEU A 87 0.92 -3.93 14.90
CA LEU A 87 0.48 -2.54 15.05
C LEU A 87 -0.85 -2.46 15.82
N PHE A 88 -1.82 -3.33 15.51
CA PHE A 88 -3.08 -3.39 16.24
C PHE A 88 -2.86 -3.74 17.72
N LYS A 89 -1.96 -4.69 17.99
CA LYS A 89 -1.55 -5.06 19.35
C LYS A 89 -0.92 -3.89 20.11
N GLU A 90 0.00 -3.14 19.50
CA GLU A 90 0.59 -1.93 20.11
C GLU A 90 -0.48 -0.89 20.46
N LYS A 91 -1.47 -0.72 19.59
CA LYS A 91 -2.59 0.20 19.81
C LYS A 91 -3.67 -0.34 20.75
N GLY A 92 -3.54 -1.56 21.27
CA GLY A 92 -4.55 -2.20 22.11
C GLY A 92 -5.90 -2.38 21.40
N SER A 93 -5.87 -2.62 20.09
CA SER A 93 -7.04 -2.64 19.21
C SER A 93 -7.19 -3.96 18.46
N LEU A 94 -8.41 -4.22 18.00
CA LEU A 94 -8.70 -5.22 16.98
C LEU A 94 -8.83 -4.51 15.63
N GLY A 95 -8.46 -5.18 14.55
CA GLY A 95 -8.49 -4.60 13.21
C GLY A 95 -9.00 -5.54 12.14
N MET A 96 -9.54 -4.96 11.07
CA MET A 96 -9.98 -5.65 9.85
C MET A 96 -9.04 -5.31 8.71
N VAL A 97 -8.87 -6.25 7.77
CA VAL A 97 -8.05 -6.05 6.58
C VAL A 97 -8.93 -5.96 5.36
N PHE A 98 -8.76 -4.87 4.59
CA PHE A 98 -9.40 -4.67 3.30
C PHE A 98 -8.36 -4.68 2.19
N GLY A 99 -8.56 -5.49 1.16
CA GLY A 99 -7.79 -5.51 -0.08
C GLY A 99 -8.58 -4.91 -1.24
N ASP A 100 -7.86 -4.44 -2.26
CA ASP A 100 -8.49 -4.13 -3.55
C ASP A 100 -8.92 -5.43 -4.23
N TYR A 101 -10.08 -5.38 -4.88
CA TYR A 101 -10.63 -6.53 -5.59
C TYR A 101 -9.83 -6.79 -6.87
N ASP A 102 -8.82 -7.65 -6.76
CA ASP A 102 -8.05 -8.23 -7.86
C ASP A 102 -8.29 -9.75 -7.90
N ASP A 103 -9.10 -10.22 -8.86
CA ASP A 103 -9.68 -11.58 -8.92
C ASP A 103 -8.64 -12.70 -8.73
N ALA A 104 -7.39 -12.50 -9.18
CA ALA A 104 -6.35 -13.52 -9.09
C ALA A 104 -5.79 -13.72 -7.65
N ALA A 105 -5.85 -12.70 -6.80
CA ALA A 105 -5.22 -12.70 -5.47
C ALA A 105 -6.18 -13.07 -4.33
N ILE A 106 -7.50 -12.93 -4.55
CA ILE A 106 -8.53 -13.04 -3.49
C ILE A 106 -8.50 -14.39 -2.78
N GLY A 107 -8.61 -15.49 -3.53
CA GLY A 107 -8.74 -16.83 -2.95
C GLY A 107 -7.53 -17.23 -2.09
N LYS A 108 -6.33 -16.85 -2.53
CA LYS A 108 -5.07 -17.14 -1.83
C LYS A 108 -4.94 -16.35 -0.54
N SER A 109 -5.22 -15.04 -0.56
CA SER A 109 -5.12 -14.19 0.64
C SER A 109 -6.09 -14.61 1.74
N VAL A 110 -7.32 -15.00 1.39
CA VAL A 110 -8.32 -15.54 2.34
C VAL A 110 -7.83 -16.84 2.97
N ALA A 111 -7.40 -17.79 2.14
CA ALA A 111 -6.90 -19.08 2.62
C ALA A 111 -5.68 -18.93 3.54
N SER A 112 -4.74 -18.06 3.16
CA SER A 112 -3.53 -17.77 3.91
C SER A 112 -3.83 -17.15 5.28
N LEU A 113 -4.70 -16.13 5.36
CA LEU A 113 -5.04 -15.51 6.66
C LEU A 113 -5.75 -16.48 7.60
N SER A 114 -6.66 -17.31 7.09
CA SER A 114 -7.31 -18.36 7.88
C SER A 114 -6.29 -19.33 8.49
N GLN A 115 -5.26 -19.71 7.72
CA GLN A 115 -4.18 -20.57 8.21
C GLN A 115 -3.30 -19.85 9.25
N PHE A 116 -2.93 -18.59 9.00
CA PHE A 116 -2.11 -17.82 9.95
C PHE A 116 -2.80 -17.65 11.30
N ARG A 117 -4.12 -17.46 11.32
CA ARG A 117 -4.90 -17.38 12.56
C ARG A 117 -4.99 -18.71 13.31
N LYS A 118 -4.85 -19.85 12.63
CA LYS A 118 -4.94 -21.18 13.26
C LYS A 118 -3.62 -21.64 13.91
N GLY A 119 -2.48 -21.26 13.35
CA GLY A 119 -1.18 -21.82 13.75
C GLY A 119 0.02 -20.88 13.65
N GLY A 120 -0.22 -19.58 13.45
CA GLY A 120 0.82 -18.59 13.20
C GLY A 120 1.36 -18.61 11.76
N THR A 121 2.27 -17.69 11.46
CA THR A 121 2.91 -17.59 10.13
C THR A 121 4.00 -18.65 9.92
N ARG A 122 4.31 -18.97 8.66
CA ARG A 122 5.00 -20.22 8.26
C ARG A 122 6.52 -20.27 8.43
N TRP A 123 7.14 -19.36 9.18
CA TRP A 123 8.61 -19.34 9.38
C TRP A 123 9.04 -19.94 10.72
N ALA A 124 10.33 -20.29 10.85
CA ALA A 124 10.93 -20.76 12.12
C ALA A 124 10.74 -19.78 13.30
N ARG A 125 10.41 -18.52 13.02
CA ARG A 125 10.00 -17.49 13.99
C ARG A 125 8.62 -16.90 13.65
N GLY A 126 7.72 -17.75 13.18
CA GLY A 126 6.35 -17.39 12.85
C GLY A 126 5.66 -16.67 14.00
N LYS A 127 4.77 -15.74 13.66
CA LYS A 127 4.00 -14.96 14.64
C LYS A 127 2.58 -15.47 14.72
N GLU A 128 2.07 -15.55 15.95
CA GLU A 128 0.64 -15.72 16.18
C GLU A 128 -0.10 -14.44 15.76
N ILE A 129 -1.24 -14.62 15.08
CA ILE A 129 -2.10 -13.53 14.61
C ILE A 129 -3.35 -13.52 15.49
N GLY A 130 -3.44 -12.52 16.39
CA GLY A 130 -4.48 -12.46 17.43
C GLY A 130 -5.33 -11.19 17.41
N ASN A 131 -4.87 -10.14 16.73
CA ASN A 131 -5.49 -8.82 16.71
C ASN A 131 -6.18 -8.49 15.37
N ILE A 132 -6.05 -9.36 14.37
CA ILE A 132 -6.81 -9.27 13.11
C ILE A 132 -8.06 -10.15 13.20
N ILE A 133 -9.22 -9.55 13.02
CA ILE A 133 -10.50 -10.25 13.03
C ILE A 133 -10.89 -10.72 11.64
N ASP A 134 -11.67 -11.80 11.60
CA ASP A 134 -12.28 -12.37 10.39
C ASP A 134 -11.25 -12.72 9.28
N THR A 135 -11.64 -12.50 8.02
CA THR A 135 -10.87 -12.74 6.80
C THR A 135 -10.44 -11.42 6.17
N VAL A 136 -9.71 -11.48 5.05
CA VAL A 136 -9.50 -10.30 4.20
C VAL A 136 -10.78 -10.01 3.44
N HIS A 137 -11.33 -8.82 3.63
CA HIS A 137 -12.45 -8.34 2.83
C HIS A 137 -11.93 -7.66 1.57
N PHE A 138 -12.64 -7.82 0.47
CA PHE A 138 -12.27 -7.21 -0.80
C PHE A 138 -13.34 -6.24 -1.27
N ALA A 139 -12.91 -5.07 -1.71
CA ALA A 139 -13.79 -4.07 -2.31
C ALA A 139 -13.14 -3.53 -3.58
N LYS A 140 -13.96 -3.22 -4.59
CA LYS A 140 -13.47 -2.54 -5.79
C LYS A 140 -12.93 -1.17 -5.37
N SER A 141 -11.75 -0.77 -5.85
CA SER A 141 -11.14 0.51 -5.51
C SER A 141 -12.07 1.73 -5.67
N HIS A 142 -12.90 1.81 -6.72
CA HIS A 142 -13.88 2.90 -6.88
C HIS A 142 -14.98 2.96 -5.80
N HIS A 143 -15.09 1.97 -4.93
CA HIS A 143 -15.99 1.96 -3.76
C HIS A 143 -15.29 2.37 -2.46
N SER A 144 -13.98 2.66 -2.45
CA SER A 144 -13.25 2.99 -1.23
C SER A 144 -12.14 4.03 -1.46
N ARG A 145 -12.26 5.19 -0.80
CA ARG A 145 -11.18 6.20 -0.79
C ARG A 145 -9.92 5.70 -0.10
N MET A 146 -10.03 4.81 0.90
CA MET A 146 -8.86 4.28 1.60
C MET A 146 -8.03 3.36 0.72
N ILE A 147 -8.68 2.54 -0.12
CA ILE A 147 -7.98 1.70 -1.10
C ILE A 147 -7.25 2.59 -2.11
N GLN A 148 -7.92 3.64 -2.62
CA GLN A 148 -7.31 4.61 -3.52
C GLN A 148 -6.11 5.35 -2.89
N LEU A 149 -6.18 5.71 -1.59
CA LEU A 149 -5.04 6.30 -0.88
C LEU A 149 -3.87 5.31 -0.73
N ALA A 150 -4.15 4.02 -0.54
CA ALA A 150 -3.12 2.98 -0.50
C ALA A 150 -2.43 2.82 -1.86
N ASP A 151 -3.17 2.88 -2.97
CA ASP A 151 -2.60 2.91 -4.33
C ASP A 151 -1.67 4.13 -4.52
N VAL A 152 -2.15 5.33 -4.17
CA VAL A 152 -1.35 6.57 -4.27
C VAL A 152 -0.07 6.46 -3.45
N LEU A 153 -0.15 5.98 -2.20
CA LEU A 153 1.02 5.77 -1.36
C LEU A 153 2.00 4.78 -1.99
N LEU A 154 1.52 3.62 -2.44
CA LEU A 154 2.35 2.59 -3.05
C LEU A 154 3.08 3.13 -4.29
N TYR A 155 2.36 3.83 -5.16
CA TYR A 155 2.94 4.46 -6.34
C TYR A 155 4.02 5.48 -5.95
N CYS A 156 3.76 6.36 -4.98
CA CYS A 156 4.72 7.37 -4.54
C CYS A 156 6.00 6.75 -3.94
N LEU A 157 5.86 5.68 -3.14
CA LEU A 157 7.00 4.94 -2.61
C LEU A 157 7.85 4.34 -3.73
N GLN A 158 7.22 3.74 -4.75
CA GLN A 158 7.92 3.21 -5.92
C GLN A 158 8.53 4.30 -6.79
N PHE A 159 7.84 5.43 -6.95
CA PHE A 159 8.30 6.55 -7.75
C PHE A 159 9.56 7.18 -7.16
N HIS A 160 9.60 7.35 -5.84
CA HIS A 160 10.75 7.92 -5.12
C HIS A 160 12.04 7.11 -5.32
N HIS A 161 11.94 5.79 -5.43
CA HIS A 161 13.10 4.92 -5.66
C HIS A 161 13.62 4.93 -7.11
N GLN A 162 13.01 5.70 -8.02
CA GLN A 162 13.43 5.81 -9.42
C GLN A 162 14.34 7.03 -9.65
N SER A 163 15.04 7.03 -10.79
CA SER A 163 15.80 8.20 -11.24
C SER A 163 14.84 9.33 -11.70
N ASN A 164 14.63 10.32 -10.85
CA ASN A 164 13.69 11.43 -11.06
C ASN A 164 14.38 12.73 -11.50
N LYS A 165 15.26 12.66 -12.50
CA LYS A 165 16.07 13.82 -12.95
C LYS A 165 15.32 14.83 -13.82
N VAL A 166 14.25 14.41 -14.50
CA VAL A 166 13.46 15.28 -15.38
C VAL A 166 12.65 16.28 -14.53
N PRO A 167 12.53 17.57 -14.90
CA PRO A 167 11.94 18.59 -14.03
C PRO A 167 10.58 18.24 -13.42
N TRP A 168 9.63 17.73 -14.22
CA TRP A 168 8.31 17.35 -13.70
C TRP A 168 8.38 16.15 -12.73
N ARG A 169 9.29 15.19 -12.99
CA ARG A 169 9.51 14.05 -12.08
C ARG A 169 10.13 14.51 -10.78
N LYS A 170 11.10 15.43 -10.86
CA LYS A 170 11.72 16.06 -9.70
C LYS A 170 10.68 16.78 -8.85
N ALA A 171 9.77 17.56 -9.46
CA ALA A 171 8.72 18.25 -8.72
C ALA A 171 7.75 17.28 -8.00
N VAL A 172 7.41 16.15 -8.63
CA VAL A 172 6.64 15.08 -7.97
C VAL A 172 7.42 14.47 -6.81
N ASP A 173 8.70 14.15 -7.01
CA ASP A 173 9.57 13.58 -5.97
C ASP A 173 9.76 14.53 -4.78
N ASP A 174 9.99 15.82 -5.06
CA ASP A 174 10.12 16.86 -4.04
C ASP A 174 8.81 16.98 -3.23
N ALA A 175 7.64 16.86 -3.86
CA ALA A 175 6.34 16.84 -3.16
C ALA A 175 6.17 15.59 -2.28
N ILE A 176 6.62 14.42 -2.75
CA ILE A 176 6.61 13.18 -1.96
C ILE A 176 7.51 13.33 -0.73
N VAL A 177 8.75 13.80 -0.90
CA VAL A 177 9.69 14.02 0.19
C VAL A 177 9.14 15.03 1.21
N ALA A 178 8.65 16.17 0.74
CA ALA A 178 8.12 17.24 1.60
C ALA A 178 6.89 16.81 2.41
N SER A 179 6.12 15.83 1.92
CA SER A 179 4.91 15.35 2.62
C SER A 179 5.19 14.45 3.83
N GLY A 180 6.40 13.89 3.97
CA GLY A 180 6.73 12.97 5.07
C GLY A 180 6.15 11.56 4.95
N VAL A 181 5.43 11.23 3.86
CA VAL A 181 4.82 9.89 3.69
C VAL A 181 5.83 8.75 3.55
N LEU A 182 7.09 9.07 3.25
CA LEU A 182 8.18 8.09 3.14
C LEU A 182 8.46 7.38 4.48
N THR A 183 8.15 8.03 5.60
CA THR A 183 8.27 7.43 6.92
C THR A 183 6.99 6.66 7.27
N CYS A 184 7.09 5.33 7.22
CA CYS A 184 6.03 4.41 7.63
C CYS A 184 6.22 3.97 9.08
N GLN A 185 5.13 3.81 9.83
CA GLN A 185 5.13 3.32 11.21
C GLN A 185 5.64 1.87 11.30
N ARG A 186 5.45 1.09 10.22
CA ARG A 186 6.03 -0.24 10.07
C ARG A 186 6.60 -0.40 8.67
N THR A 187 7.81 -0.94 8.59
CA THR A 187 8.46 -1.30 7.33
C THR A 187 9.09 -2.67 7.45
N ARG A 188 8.94 -3.49 6.42
CA ARG A 188 9.66 -4.76 6.26
C ARG A 188 10.23 -4.84 4.86
N GLU A 189 11.54 -4.99 4.75
CA GLU A 189 12.22 -5.32 3.49
C GLU A 189 12.90 -6.67 3.64
N TRP A 190 12.61 -7.61 2.73
CA TRP A 190 13.12 -8.97 2.85
C TRP A 190 13.23 -9.70 1.49
N PRO A 191 14.26 -10.51 1.26
CA PRO A 191 15.54 -10.50 1.94
C PRO A 191 16.39 -9.32 1.44
N ILE A 192 17.11 -8.66 2.36
CA ILE A 192 17.95 -7.49 2.02
C ILE A 192 19.18 -7.93 1.22
N GLU A 193 19.69 -9.12 1.50
CA GLU A 193 20.85 -9.71 0.84
C GLU A 193 20.58 -11.19 0.50
N LYS A 194 21.37 -11.75 -0.42
CA LYS A 194 21.34 -13.18 -0.74
C LYS A 194 21.81 -13.97 0.48
N PHE A 195 20.87 -14.47 1.27
CA PHE A 195 21.19 -15.22 2.48
C PHE A 195 20.40 -16.51 2.56
N TRP A 196 21.03 -17.54 3.15
CA TRP A 196 20.40 -18.81 3.47
C TRP A 196 19.71 -18.69 4.83
N TYR A 197 18.39 -18.60 4.85
CA TYR A 197 17.63 -18.81 6.07
C TYR A 197 17.32 -20.32 6.18
N ARG A 198 17.95 -21.01 7.14
CA ARG A 198 17.60 -22.38 7.54
C ARG A 198 16.34 -22.38 8.41
#